data_AF-A0A2E2J6Y7-F1
#
_entry.id   AF-A0A2E2J6Y7-F1
#
_cell.length_a   1.000
_cell.length_b   1.000
_cell.length_c   1.000
_cell.angle_alpha   90.00
_cell.angle_beta   90.00
_cell.angle_gamma   90.00
#
_symmetry.space_group_name_H-M   'P 1'
#
loop_
_entity.id
_entity.type
_entity.pdbx_description
1 polymer ?
#
loop_
_entity_poly.entity_id
_entity_poly.type
_entity_poly.pdbx_seq_one_letter_code
_entity_poly.pdbx_strand_id
1 'polypeptide(L)'
;MQKCRWLLGLWAALCTLAGHAETSVSTAARAPTWAYEIAAEYPHEPRHFTQGLIWHQGHLIESTGLYGQSGLYIKTLETGETIRHRALDARLFGEGITVHGQRILQLTWREGVGLIYTLDLQPLARFALTTQGWGLTGDGKRLWMTDGSATLYELSPEDGQIIGRVMVREGGQPVGLLNELEWIDGLIFANRFGEDDIVIIEPEGGAVVGRLELGALRAQFERPPGWSRRDHVLNGIAWRADTRHLLVTGKSWPTLFALTLHWPPPPATATAAATAPQQE
;
A
#
# COMPACT_ATOMS: atom_id res chain seq x y z
N MET A 1 24.97 -29.56 -90.68
CA MET A 1 25.14 -28.09 -90.59
C MET A 1 24.62 -27.63 -89.24
N GLN A 2 25.38 -26.75 -88.55
CA GLN A 2 25.06 -25.99 -87.31
C GLN A 2 24.69 -26.81 -86.04
N LYS A 3 25.62 -27.06 -85.11
CA LYS A 3 26.09 -26.19 -84.00
C LYS A 3 24.96 -25.61 -83.12
N CYS A 4 24.85 -26.11 -81.88
CA CYS A 4 24.68 -25.25 -80.69
C CYS A 4 25.09 -26.01 -79.40
N ARG A 5 26.07 -25.46 -78.69
CA ARG A 5 26.49 -25.77 -77.31
C ARG A 5 26.10 -24.57 -76.43
N TRP A 6 26.15 -24.78 -75.10
CA TRP A 6 26.17 -23.79 -73.99
C TRP A 6 24.76 -23.39 -73.49
N LEU A 7 24.40 -23.35 -72.19
CA LEU A 7 25.12 -23.38 -70.90
C LEU A 7 24.17 -23.88 -69.78
N LEU A 8 24.73 -24.56 -68.78
CA LEU A 8 24.11 -24.91 -67.50
C LEU A 8 23.96 -23.66 -66.62
N GLY A 9 22.79 -23.45 -66.02
CA GLY A 9 22.56 -22.50 -64.94
C GLY A 9 22.09 -23.23 -63.69
N LEU A 10 22.98 -23.39 -62.70
CA LEU A 10 22.67 -23.85 -61.35
C LEU A 10 22.18 -22.64 -60.52
N TRP A 11 20.92 -22.67 -60.08
CA TRP A 11 20.43 -21.78 -59.02
C TRP A 11 20.47 -22.55 -57.70
N ALA A 12 21.45 -22.22 -56.85
CA ALA A 12 21.44 -22.61 -55.45
C ALA A 12 20.68 -21.53 -54.66
N ALA A 13 19.49 -21.86 -54.17
CA ALA A 13 18.78 -21.03 -53.21
C ALA A 13 19.34 -21.28 -51.81
N LEU A 14 20.07 -20.30 -51.26
CA LEU A 14 20.45 -20.25 -49.86
C LEU A 14 19.20 -19.97 -49.01
N CYS A 15 18.65 -20.99 -48.35
CA CYS A 15 17.71 -20.79 -47.26
C CYS A 15 18.49 -20.34 -46.01
N THR A 16 18.45 -19.04 -45.72
CA THR A 16 18.89 -18.49 -44.43
C THR A 16 17.79 -18.76 -43.40
N LEU A 17 18.02 -19.74 -42.52
CA LEU A 17 17.21 -19.95 -41.33
C LEU A 17 17.49 -18.79 -40.36
N ALA A 18 16.68 -17.73 -40.46
CA ALA A 18 16.60 -16.73 -39.40
C ALA A 18 15.93 -17.38 -38.19
N GLY A 19 16.75 -17.82 -37.24
CA GLY A 19 16.29 -18.26 -35.92
C GLY A 19 15.54 -17.13 -35.26
N HIS A 20 14.21 -17.23 -35.23
CA HIS A 20 13.39 -16.37 -34.39
C HIS A 20 13.66 -16.83 -32.96
N ALA A 21 14.45 -16.04 -32.23
CA ALA A 21 14.48 -16.14 -30.78
C ALA A 21 13.07 -15.78 -30.31
N GLU A 22 12.29 -16.81 -29.98
CA GLU A 22 11.05 -16.63 -29.24
C GLU A 22 11.43 -16.06 -27.87
N THR A 23 11.38 -14.74 -27.76
CA THR A 23 11.32 -14.07 -26.47
C THR A 23 10.06 -14.58 -25.78
N SER A 24 10.21 -15.59 -24.94
CA SER A 24 9.19 -16.02 -24.01
C SER A 24 8.83 -14.82 -23.16
N VAL A 25 7.68 -14.21 -23.44
CA VAL A 25 7.09 -13.22 -22.54
C VAL A 25 6.76 -14.01 -21.27
N SER A 26 7.61 -13.89 -20.26
CA SER A 26 7.29 -14.37 -18.92
C SER A 26 5.98 -13.70 -18.52
N THR A 27 4.89 -14.46 -18.49
CA THR A 27 3.66 -14.05 -17.83
C THR A 27 4.01 -13.89 -16.38
N ALA A 28 4.40 -12.68 -16.02
CA ALA A 28 4.97 -12.42 -14.73
C ALA A 28 3.90 -12.70 -13.67
N ALA A 29 4.23 -13.64 -12.76
CA ALA A 29 3.28 -14.22 -11.85
C ALA A 29 2.71 -13.16 -10.90
N ARG A 30 1.39 -13.23 -10.66
CA ARG A 30 0.72 -12.46 -9.60
C ARG A 30 1.36 -12.80 -8.25
N ALA A 31 1.49 -11.82 -7.37
CA ALA A 31 2.02 -12.03 -6.04
C ALA A 31 1.15 -13.04 -5.25
N PRO A 32 1.75 -13.86 -4.37
CA PRO A 32 1.00 -14.83 -3.60
C PRO A 32 -0.01 -14.14 -2.67
N THR A 33 -1.20 -14.73 -2.55
CA THR A 33 -2.18 -14.33 -1.54
C THR A 33 -1.78 -14.91 -0.19
N TRP A 34 -1.69 -14.06 0.82
CA TRP A 34 -1.40 -14.44 2.20
C TRP A 34 -2.71 -14.78 2.91
N ALA A 35 -2.69 -15.86 3.70
CA ALA A 35 -3.85 -16.24 4.48
C ALA A 35 -3.93 -15.40 5.76
N TYR A 36 -5.14 -15.23 6.28
CA TYR A 36 -5.39 -14.56 7.54
C TYR A 36 -6.54 -15.21 8.28
N GLU A 37 -6.62 -14.94 9.57
CA GLU A 37 -7.73 -15.28 10.44
C GLU A 37 -8.21 -14.03 11.17
N ILE A 38 -9.53 -13.90 11.36
CA ILE A 38 -10.10 -12.86 12.20
C ILE A 38 -9.86 -13.25 13.65
N ALA A 39 -8.97 -12.53 14.33
CA ALA A 39 -8.61 -12.76 15.72
C ALA A 39 -9.59 -12.07 16.68
N ALA A 40 -10.07 -10.89 16.31
CA ALA A 40 -11.05 -10.13 17.08
C ALA A 40 -11.77 -9.09 16.21
N GLU A 41 -12.91 -8.62 16.72
CA GLU A 41 -13.69 -7.52 16.16
C GLU A 41 -13.87 -6.45 17.24
N TYR A 42 -13.80 -5.19 16.83
CA TYR A 42 -13.93 -4.03 17.70
C TYR A 42 -14.93 -3.03 17.12
N PRO A 43 -15.67 -2.28 17.97
CA PRO A 43 -16.52 -1.21 17.51
C PRO A 43 -15.73 -0.13 16.78
N HIS A 44 -16.25 0.35 15.65
CA HIS A 44 -15.72 1.49 14.92
C HIS A 44 -16.82 2.52 14.66
N GLU A 45 -16.46 3.82 14.65
CA GLU A 45 -17.43 4.92 14.55
C GLU A 45 -17.94 5.02 13.09
N PRO A 46 -19.23 4.74 12.81
CA PRO A 46 -19.73 4.70 11.43
C PRO A 46 -19.75 6.06 10.75
N ARG A 47 -19.63 7.17 11.50
CA ARG A 47 -19.50 8.52 10.92
C ARG A 47 -18.09 8.83 10.43
N HIS A 48 -17.09 8.02 10.80
CA HIS A 48 -15.71 8.27 10.43
C HIS A 48 -15.41 7.80 9.01
N PHE A 49 -15.15 8.76 8.12
CA PHE A 49 -14.64 8.48 6.79
C PHE A 49 -13.12 8.27 6.89
N THR A 50 -12.69 7.10 7.36
CA THR A 50 -11.30 6.77 7.68
C THR A 50 -10.37 6.98 6.48
N GLN A 51 -9.31 7.77 6.67
CA GLN A 51 -8.31 8.05 5.65
C GLN A 51 -6.86 7.76 6.08
N GLY A 52 -6.63 7.62 7.38
CA GLY A 52 -5.37 7.12 7.91
C GLY A 52 -5.60 6.51 9.29
N LEU A 53 -4.90 5.41 9.58
CA LEU A 53 -5.05 4.67 10.82
C LEU A 53 -3.67 4.24 11.31
N ILE A 54 -3.35 4.42 12.58
CA ILE A 54 -2.11 3.90 13.15
C ILE A 54 -2.34 3.40 14.58
N TRP A 55 -1.52 2.44 14.99
CA TRP A 55 -1.43 2.00 16.38
C TRP A 55 -0.21 2.64 17.02
N HIS A 56 -0.41 3.43 18.06
CA HIS A 56 0.69 4.11 18.74
C HIS A 56 0.47 4.15 20.25
N GLN A 57 1.45 3.66 21.01
CA GLN A 57 1.46 3.71 22.48
C GLN A 57 0.17 3.20 23.14
N GLY A 58 -0.40 2.10 22.63
CA GLY A 58 -1.62 1.50 23.18
C GLY A 58 -2.93 2.15 22.75
N HIS A 59 -2.87 3.10 21.81
CA HIS A 59 -4.03 3.79 21.28
C HIS A 59 -4.13 3.68 19.77
N LEU A 60 -5.36 3.71 19.29
CA LEU A 60 -5.65 3.91 17.87
C LEU A 60 -5.64 5.41 17.59
N ILE A 61 -4.86 5.85 16.62
CA ILE A 61 -4.91 7.22 16.12
C ILE A 61 -5.50 7.16 14.71
N GLU A 62 -6.53 7.96 14.47
CA GLU A 62 -7.29 7.93 13.22
C GLU A 62 -7.44 9.33 12.63
N SER A 63 -7.19 9.44 11.33
CA SER A 63 -7.51 10.58 10.50
C SER A 63 -8.79 10.33 9.72
N THR A 64 -9.69 11.29 9.71
CA THR A 64 -10.94 11.24 8.96
C THR A 64 -10.99 12.31 7.87
N GLY A 65 -11.63 11.96 6.76
CA GLY A 65 -11.93 12.85 5.65
C GLY A 65 -13.29 13.54 5.75
N LEU A 66 -13.71 14.11 4.62
CA LEU A 66 -14.91 14.94 4.37
C LEU A 66 -14.74 16.40 4.82
N TYR A 67 -14.98 17.33 3.89
CA TYR A 67 -14.94 18.76 4.17
C TYR A 67 -15.94 19.14 5.27
N GLY A 68 -15.48 19.95 6.23
CA GLY A 68 -16.26 20.33 7.42
C GLY A 68 -16.40 19.25 8.50
N GLN A 69 -15.92 18.03 8.25
CA GLN A 69 -16.03 16.90 9.20
C GLN A 69 -14.68 16.21 9.48
N SER A 70 -13.64 16.55 8.72
CA SER A 70 -12.31 15.97 8.89
C SER A 70 -11.74 16.26 10.28
N GLY A 71 -11.07 15.27 10.84
CA GLY A 71 -10.52 15.35 12.19
C GLY A 71 -9.37 14.37 12.40
N LEU A 72 -8.70 14.55 13.53
CA LEU A 72 -7.69 13.63 14.06
C LEU A 72 -8.14 13.17 15.44
N TYR A 73 -8.14 11.86 15.68
CA TYR A 73 -8.75 11.23 16.85
C TYR A 73 -7.78 10.27 17.50
N ILE A 74 -7.71 10.28 18.83
CA ILE A 74 -7.07 9.24 19.63
C ILE A 74 -8.18 8.46 20.31
N LYS A 75 -8.16 7.13 20.16
CA LYS A 75 -9.24 6.25 20.60
C LYS A 75 -8.69 5.04 21.36
N THR A 76 -9.54 4.48 22.22
CA THR A 76 -9.34 3.13 22.76
C THR A 76 -9.75 2.10 21.72
N LEU A 77 -9.03 0.98 21.63
CA LEU A 77 -9.36 -0.08 20.68
C LEU A 77 -10.64 -0.81 21.09
N GLU A 78 -10.76 -1.17 22.36
CA GLU A 78 -11.75 -2.12 22.86
C GLU A 78 -13.18 -1.59 22.73
N THR A 79 -13.37 -0.29 22.95
CA THR A 79 -14.70 0.35 22.92
C THR A 79 -14.90 1.29 21.73
N GLY A 80 -13.83 1.66 21.02
CA GLY A 80 -13.85 2.72 20.00
C GLY A 80 -14.04 4.14 20.57
N GLU A 81 -14.03 4.31 21.89
CA GLU A 81 -14.23 5.60 22.55
C GLU A 81 -13.13 6.60 22.18
N THR A 82 -13.53 7.85 21.89
CA THR A 82 -12.60 8.94 21.60
C THR A 82 -12.08 9.54 22.91
N ILE A 83 -10.77 9.40 23.13
CA ILE A 83 -10.04 9.97 24.26
C ILE A 83 -9.72 11.44 23.99
N ARG A 84 -9.31 11.75 22.76
CA ARG A 84 -8.95 13.10 22.33
C ARG A 84 -9.30 13.29 20.87
N HIS A 85 -9.72 14.50 20.50
CA HIS A 85 -9.93 14.83 19.10
C HIS A 85 -9.46 16.25 18.77
N ARG A 86 -9.19 16.48 17.49
CA ARG A 86 -8.94 17.78 16.87
C ARG A 86 -9.70 17.84 15.56
N ALA A 87 -10.68 18.73 15.46
CA ALA A 87 -11.30 19.06 14.17
C ALA A 87 -10.30 19.82 13.28
N LEU A 88 -10.33 19.55 11.98
CA LEU A 88 -9.59 20.32 10.98
C LEU A 88 -10.39 21.57 10.59
N ASP A 89 -9.71 22.54 9.97
CA ASP A 89 -10.39 23.66 9.29
C ASP A 89 -11.35 23.09 8.23
N ALA A 90 -12.56 23.64 8.15
CA ALA A 90 -13.63 23.09 7.31
C ALA A 90 -13.28 23.01 5.81
N ARG A 91 -12.26 23.76 5.36
CA ARG A 91 -11.76 23.75 3.98
C ARG A 91 -10.75 22.64 3.71
N LEU A 92 -10.32 21.90 4.73
CA LEU A 92 -9.38 20.81 4.59
C LEU A 92 -10.13 19.48 4.56
N PHE A 93 -9.65 18.58 3.70
CA PHE A 93 -10.04 17.19 3.70
C PHE A 93 -8.85 16.38 4.24
N GLY A 94 -9.01 15.77 5.41
CA GLY A 94 -7.96 14.98 6.07
C GLY A 94 -7.70 13.67 5.33
N GLU A 95 -6.42 13.30 5.21
CA GLU A 95 -5.96 12.07 4.55
C GLU A 95 -5.02 11.28 5.48
N GLY A 96 -4.09 10.48 4.94
CA GLY A 96 -3.20 9.60 5.68
C GLY A 96 -2.40 10.27 6.80
N ILE A 97 -2.11 9.49 7.84
CA ILE A 97 -1.34 9.92 9.01
C ILE A 97 -0.22 8.96 9.34
N THR A 98 0.84 9.46 9.95
CA THR A 98 1.83 8.61 10.61
C THR A 98 2.45 9.33 11.80
N VAL A 99 3.14 8.57 12.66
CA VAL A 99 3.96 9.12 13.73
C VAL A 99 5.42 9.06 13.33
N HIS A 100 6.12 10.18 13.49
CA HIS A 100 7.56 10.27 13.32
C HIS A 100 8.20 11.02 14.49
N GLY A 101 8.99 10.30 15.29
CA GLY A 101 9.54 10.81 16.54
C GLY A 101 8.44 11.11 17.57
N GLN A 102 8.26 12.37 17.93
CA GLN A 102 7.24 12.84 18.90
C GLN A 102 6.14 13.66 18.20
N ARG A 103 5.94 13.45 16.90
CA ARG A 103 5.03 14.24 16.07
C ARG A 103 4.12 13.32 15.28
N ILE A 104 2.88 13.75 15.11
CA ILE A 104 1.95 13.18 14.13
C ILE A 104 2.00 14.05 12.89
N LEU A 105 2.15 13.43 11.73
CA LEU A 105 2.03 14.07 10.44
C LEU A 105 0.72 13.62 9.81
N GLN A 106 -0.03 14.57 9.24
CA GLN A 106 -1.31 14.33 8.57
C GLN A 106 -1.30 14.99 7.20
N LEU A 107 -1.66 14.22 6.18
CA LEU A 107 -1.84 14.73 4.82
C LEU A 107 -3.21 15.39 4.66
N THR A 108 -3.32 16.21 3.62
CA THR A 108 -4.61 16.66 3.10
C THR A 108 -4.75 16.27 1.64
N TRP A 109 -5.98 16.18 1.15
CA TRP A 109 -6.25 15.61 -0.16
C TRP A 109 -5.75 16.48 -1.31
N ARG A 110 -6.35 17.66 -1.49
CA ARG A 110 -6.12 18.53 -2.67
C ARG A 110 -5.56 19.89 -2.30
N GLU A 111 -5.40 20.15 -1.01
CA GLU A 111 -5.08 21.47 -0.50
C GLU A 111 -3.58 21.77 -0.55
N GLY A 112 -2.74 20.81 -0.97
CA GLY A 112 -1.31 21.01 -1.15
C GLY A 112 -0.56 21.27 0.16
N VAL A 113 -1.11 20.81 1.29
CA VAL A 113 -0.57 21.09 2.62
C VAL A 113 -0.60 19.84 3.51
N GLY A 114 0.50 19.57 4.19
CA GLY A 114 0.56 18.63 5.30
C GLY A 114 0.52 19.37 6.63
N LEU A 115 0.01 18.72 7.66
CA LEU A 115 -0.17 19.25 9.01
C LEU A 115 0.70 18.45 9.98
N ILE A 116 1.29 19.13 10.96
CA ILE A 116 2.14 18.50 11.98
C ILE A 116 1.57 18.83 13.36
N TYR A 117 1.46 17.80 14.20
CA TYR A 117 0.94 17.90 15.56
C TYR A 117 1.89 17.28 16.57
N THR A 118 1.76 17.68 17.84
CA THR A 118 2.24 16.89 18.98
C THR A 118 1.45 15.58 19.08
N LEU A 119 1.93 14.63 19.88
CA LEU A 119 1.16 13.42 20.21
C LEU A 119 -0.18 13.74 20.91
N ASP A 120 -0.26 14.84 21.66
CA ASP A 120 -1.53 15.37 22.23
C ASP A 120 -2.39 16.20 21.24
N LEU A 121 -2.19 16.00 19.93
CA LEU A 121 -2.91 16.64 18.84
C LEU A 121 -2.79 18.18 18.80
N GLN A 122 -1.79 18.79 19.43
CA GLN A 122 -1.54 20.24 19.36
C GLN A 122 -0.87 20.61 18.04
N PRO A 123 -1.40 21.58 17.27
CA PRO A 123 -0.79 21.95 15.99
C PRO A 123 0.60 22.54 16.25
N LEU A 124 1.57 22.10 15.45
CA LEU A 124 2.95 22.56 15.52
C LEU A 124 3.34 23.34 14.28
N ALA A 125 3.08 22.78 13.11
CA ALA A 125 3.55 23.33 11.84
C ALA A 125 2.71 22.81 10.67
N ARG A 126 3.03 23.34 9.48
CA ARG A 126 2.53 22.88 8.19
C ARG A 126 3.70 22.71 7.24
N PHE A 127 3.55 21.82 6.27
CA PHE A 127 4.49 21.65 5.18
C PHE A 127 3.77 21.62 3.83
N ALA A 128 4.49 21.92 2.75
CA ALA A 128 3.91 21.94 1.41
C ALA A 128 3.87 20.53 0.83
N LEU A 129 2.77 20.20 0.15
CA LEU A 129 2.65 19.01 -0.68
C LEU A 129 2.63 19.43 -2.15
N THR A 130 3.45 18.77 -2.97
CA THR A 130 3.53 19.06 -4.41
C THR A 130 2.65 18.14 -5.27
N THR A 131 1.93 17.22 -4.62
CA THR A 131 0.96 16.27 -5.20
C THR A 131 -0.31 16.28 -4.34
N GLN A 132 -1.30 15.44 -4.70
CA GLN A 132 -2.29 15.02 -3.69
C GLN A 132 -1.60 14.18 -2.61
N GLY A 133 -2.20 14.11 -1.43
CA GLY A 133 -1.80 13.18 -0.36
C GLY A 133 -2.92 12.19 -0.07
N TRP A 134 -2.63 10.89 -0.05
CA TRP A 134 -3.60 9.82 0.21
C TRP A 134 -3.19 9.02 1.45
N GLY A 135 -2.28 8.06 1.35
CA GLY A 135 -1.73 7.34 2.50
C GLY A 135 -0.38 7.88 2.95
N LEU A 136 -0.04 7.66 4.23
CA LEU A 136 1.23 8.03 4.82
C LEU A 136 1.66 6.97 5.83
N THR A 137 2.90 6.48 5.76
CA THR A 137 3.50 5.63 6.80
C THR A 137 4.99 5.93 6.94
N GLY A 138 5.68 5.26 7.87
CA GLY A 138 7.12 5.43 8.05
C GLY A 138 7.79 4.31 8.82
N ASP A 139 9.09 4.12 8.55
CA ASP A 139 9.93 3.10 9.19
C ASP A 139 10.68 3.63 10.44
N GLY A 140 10.29 4.82 10.90
CA GLY A 140 10.98 5.58 11.96
C GLY A 140 12.15 6.44 11.48
N LYS A 141 12.60 6.27 10.22
CA LYS A 141 13.66 7.09 9.59
C LYS A 141 13.14 7.80 8.33
N ARG A 142 12.48 7.05 7.46
CA ARG A 142 11.89 7.46 6.19
C ARG A 142 10.38 7.56 6.34
N LEU A 143 9.78 8.41 5.52
CA LEU A 143 8.34 8.52 5.35
C LEU A 143 7.96 8.12 3.93
N TRP A 144 6.84 7.44 3.79
CA TRP A 144 6.31 6.98 2.51
C TRP A 144 4.89 7.48 2.33
N MET A 145 4.61 8.06 1.18
CA MET A 145 3.32 8.62 0.82
C MET A 145 2.80 8.03 -0.50
N THR A 146 1.48 7.90 -0.62
CA THR A 146 0.77 7.66 -1.89
C THR A 146 -0.10 8.85 -2.26
N ASP A 147 -0.48 8.93 -3.54
CA ASP A 147 -1.38 9.95 -4.09
C ASP A 147 -2.51 9.37 -4.96
N GLY A 148 -2.75 8.07 -4.85
CA GLY A 148 -3.68 7.31 -5.71
C GLY A 148 -3.06 6.82 -7.03
N SER A 149 -1.86 7.26 -7.40
CA SER A 149 -1.13 6.70 -8.54
C SER A 149 -0.48 5.34 -8.19
N ALA A 150 0.35 4.82 -9.09
CA ALA A 150 1.18 3.64 -8.85
C ALA A 150 2.55 3.99 -8.24
N THR A 151 2.70 5.19 -7.66
CA THR A 151 3.98 5.69 -7.13
C THR A 151 3.95 5.76 -5.61
N LEU A 152 4.98 5.21 -4.97
CA LEU A 152 5.35 5.53 -3.61
C LEU A 152 6.34 6.70 -3.62
N TYR A 153 6.06 7.71 -2.82
CA TYR A 153 6.91 8.88 -2.65
C TYR A 153 7.63 8.77 -1.31
N GLU A 154 8.96 8.83 -1.34
CA GLU A 154 9.75 8.98 -0.12
C GLU A 154 9.76 10.46 0.25
N LEU A 155 9.34 10.79 1.47
CA LEU A 155 9.30 12.15 1.99
C LEU A 155 10.40 12.37 3.02
N SER A 156 11.00 13.56 2.99
CA SER A 156 11.82 14.08 4.07
C SER A 156 10.96 14.26 5.33
N PRO A 157 11.32 13.67 6.48
CA PRO A 157 10.59 13.85 7.73
C PRO A 157 10.74 15.25 8.36
N GLU A 158 11.67 16.05 7.85
CA GLU A 158 11.92 17.40 8.35
C GLU A 158 10.88 18.40 7.81
N ASP A 159 10.60 18.33 6.51
CA ASP A 159 9.85 19.34 5.77
C ASP A 159 8.87 18.77 4.73
N GLY A 160 8.73 17.45 4.64
CA GLY A 160 7.78 16.76 3.77
C GLY A 160 8.13 16.81 2.28
N GLN A 161 9.33 17.28 1.90
CA GLN A 161 9.74 17.29 0.50
C GLN A 161 9.89 15.87 -0.05
N ILE A 162 9.47 15.67 -1.29
CA ILE A 162 9.69 14.41 -2.01
C ILE A 162 11.19 14.28 -2.33
N ILE A 163 11.83 13.28 -1.74
CA ILE A 163 13.26 12.97 -1.93
C ILE A 163 13.49 11.71 -2.77
N GLY A 164 12.45 10.88 -2.94
CA GLY A 164 12.52 9.64 -3.70
C GLY A 164 11.17 9.27 -4.32
N ARG A 165 11.21 8.43 -5.36
CA ARG A 165 10.02 7.89 -6.02
C ARG A 165 10.27 6.46 -6.44
N VAL A 166 9.33 5.59 -6.13
CA VAL A 166 9.36 4.17 -6.50
C VAL A 166 8.03 3.82 -7.15
N MET A 167 8.07 3.25 -8.35
CA MET A 167 6.86 2.80 -9.03
C MET A 167 6.52 1.38 -8.58
N VAL A 168 5.34 1.20 -8.02
CA VAL A 168 4.83 -0.09 -7.56
C VAL A 168 4.42 -0.94 -8.75
N ARG A 169 4.91 -2.17 -8.79
CA ARG A 169 4.66 -3.11 -9.88
C ARG A 169 4.33 -4.51 -9.38
N GLU A 170 3.40 -5.15 -10.08
CA GLU A 170 3.12 -6.57 -9.95
C GLU A 170 3.20 -7.20 -11.34
N GLY A 171 4.01 -8.24 -11.48
CA GLY A 171 4.23 -8.85 -12.80
C GLY A 171 4.71 -7.86 -13.88
N GLY A 172 5.51 -6.86 -13.50
CA GLY A 172 5.97 -5.78 -14.38
C GLY A 172 4.93 -4.70 -14.69
N GLN A 173 3.66 -4.89 -14.34
CA GLN A 173 2.59 -3.91 -14.56
C GLN A 173 2.46 -2.95 -13.37
N PRO A 174 2.24 -1.65 -13.60
CA PRO A 174 2.01 -0.70 -12.52
C PRO A 174 0.75 -1.04 -11.72
N VAL A 175 0.82 -0.95 -10.39
CA VAL A 175 -0.33 -1.13 -9.49
C VAL A 175 -0.73 0.23 -8.93
N GLY A 176 -1.81 0.80 -9.46
CA GLY A 176 -2.34 2.10 -9.03
C GLY A 176 -3.44 2.01 -7.99
N LEU A 177 -4.06 3.16 -7.72
CA LEU A 177 -5.09 3.37 -6.69
C LEU A 177 -4.58 3.09 -5.28
N LEU A 178 -3.26 3.19 -5.06
CA LEU A 178 -2.67 3.02 -3.75
C LEU A 178 -3.19 4.12 -2.82
N ASN A 179 -3.75 3.71 -1.69
CA ASN A 179 -4.40 4.59 -0.75
C ASN A 179 -3.69 4.52 0.60
N GLU A 180 -4.39 4.20 1.68
CA GLU A 180 -3.82 4.13 3.02
C GLU A 180 -2.66 3.13 3.13
N LEU A 181 -1.68 3.44 3.98
CA LEU A 181 -0.41 2.74 4.10
C LEU A 181 -0.11 2.33 5.55
N GLU A 182 0.58 1.20 5.72
CA GLU A 182 1.23 0.85 6.98
C GLU A 182 2.59 0.16 6.77
N TRP A 183 3.59 0.49 7.59
CA TRP A 183 4.92 -0.11 7.57
C TRP A 183 4.99 -1.29 8.54
N ILE A 184 5.31 -2.48 8.03
CA ILE A 184 5.34 -3.72 8.81
C ILE A 184 6.56 -4.55 8.42
N ASP A 185 7.49 -4.75 9.36
CA ASP A 185 8.64 -5.66 9.22
C ASP A 185 9.45 -5.47 7.90
N GLY A 186 9.61 -4.22 7.45
CA GLY A 186 10.38 -3.92 6.23
C GLY A 186 9.54 -3.79 4.95
N LEU A 187 8.23 -4.03 5.03
CA LEU A 187 7.31 -3.96 3.90
C LEU A 187 6.29 -2.84 4.10
N ILE A 188 5.75 -2.35 2.99
CA ILE A 188 4.64 -1.40 2.98
C ILE A 188 3.37 -2.14 2.60
N PHE A 189 2.38 -2.09 3.47
CA PHE A 189 1.03 -2.57 3.22
C PHE A 189 0.23 -1.39 2.69
N ALA A 190 -0.46 -1.56 1.57
CA ALA A 190 -1.23 -0.49 0.95
C ALA A 190 -2.64 -0.97 0.61
N ASN A 191 -3.67 -0.27 1.10
CA ASN A 191 -5.01 -0.42 0.56
C ASN A 191 -5.03 0.02 -0.91
N ARG A 192 -5.90 -0.59 -1.72
CA ARG A 192 -6.22 -0.08 -3.05
C ARG A 192 -7.64 0.47 -3.07
N PHE A 193 -7.77 1.75 -3.38
CA PHE A 193 -9.05 2.44 -3.35
C PHE A 193 -10.06 1.82 -4.30
N GLY A 194 -11.23 1.46 -3.78
CA GLY A 194 -12.32 0.82 -4.54
C GLY A 194 -12.19 -0.71 -4.65
N GLU A 195 -11.05 -1.26 -4.27
CA GLU A 195 -10.80 -2.70 -4.22
C GLU A 195 -10.97 -3.21 -2.79
N ASP A 196 -11.07 -4.54 -2.66
CA ASP A 196 -11.20 -5.24 -1.38
C ASP A 196 -9.91 -5.97 -1.01
N ASP A 197 -8.75 -5.41 -1.41
CA ASP A 197 -7.43 -5.98 -1.19
C ASP A 197 -6.45 -5.01 -0.49
N ILE A 198 -5.40 -5.60 0.07
CA ILE A 198 -4.18 -4.91 0.48
C ILE A 198 -3.05 -5.53 -0.33
N VAL A 199 -2.24 -4.70 -0.99
CA VAL A 199 -0.99 -5.13 -1.61
C VAL A 199 0.17 -4.91 -0.64
N ILE A 200 1.12 -5.84 -0.65
CA ILE A 200 2.31 -5.80 0.21
C ILE A 200 3.51 -5.56 -0.68
N ILE A 201 4.21 -4.47 -0.43
CA ILE A 201 5.18 -3.86 -1.32
C ILE A 201 6.55 -3.86 -0.66
N GLU A 202 7.56 -4.33 -1.40
CA GLU A 202 8.96 -4.10 -1.05
C GLU A 202 9.34 -2.66 -1.46
N PRO A 203 9.83 -1.83 -0.53
CA PRO A 203 9.90 -0.38 -0.75
C PRO A 203 11.05 0.07 -1.66
N GLU A 204 12.17 -0.66 -1.72
CA GLU A 204 13.34 -0.24 -2.52
C GLU A 204 13.13 -0.43 -4.03
N GLY A 205 12.47 -1.51 -4.45
CA GLY A 205 12.18 -1.84 -5.85
C GLY A 205 10.72 -1.65 -6.26
N GLY A 206 9.80 -1.52 -5.31
CA GLY A 206 8.36 -1.35 -5.55
C GLY A 206 7.66 -2.65 -5.98
N ALA A 207 8.30 -3.80 -5.79
CA ALA A 207 7.68 -5.07 -6.16
C ALA A 207 6.54 -5.41 -5.19
N VAL A 208 5.37 -5.75 -5.72
CA VAL A 208 4.33 -6.39 -4.93
C VAL A 208 4.76 -7.83 -4.64
N VAL A 209 5.01 -8.13 -3.36
CA VAL A 209 5.49 -9.43 -2.87
C VAL A 209 4.40 -10.26 -2.20
N GLY A 210 3.24 -9.66 -1.94
CA GLY A 210 2.11 -10.34 -1.32
C GLY A 210 0.80 -9.59 -1.50
N ARG A 211 -0.30 -10.28 -1.24
CA ARG A 211 -1.66 -9.72 -1.25
C ARG A 211 -2.49 -10.27 -0.11
N LEU A 212 -3.36 -9.44 0.46
CA LEU A 212 -4.45 -9.87 1.33
C LEU A 212 -5.77 -9.58 0.62
N GLU A 213 -6.61 -10.59 0.46
CA GLU A 213 -7.94 -10.47 -0.15
C GLU A 213 -8.99 -10.40 0.96
N LEU A 214 -9.53 -9.21 1.24
CA LEU A 214 -10.33 -8.90 2.43
C LEU A 214 -11.83 -8.71 2.13
N GLY A 215 -12.29 -9.04 0.93
CA GLY A 215 -13.70 -8.85 0.53
C GLY A 215 -14.72 -9.57 1.42
N ALA A 216 -14.32 -10.67 2.07
CA ALA A 216 -15.16 -11.41 3.00
C ALA A 216 -15.53 -10.59 4.25
N LEU A 217 -14.73 -9.61 4.65
CA LEU A 217 -14.98 -8.79 5.86
C LEU A 217 -16.27 -7.96 5.74
N ARG A 218 -16.66 -7.56 4.52
CA ARG A 218 -17.91 -6.80 4.29
C ARG A 218 -19.19 -7.57 4.62
N ALA A 219 -19.09 -8.89 4.77
CA ALA A 219 -20.22 -9.74 5.17
C ALA A 219 -20.31 -9.91 6.70
N GLN A 220 -19.31 -9.43 7.45
CA GLN A 220 -19.20 -9.62 8.91
C GLN A 220 -19.86 -8.50 9.72
N PHE A 221 -20.43 -7.49 9.09
CA PHE A 221 -21.12 -6.41 9.78
C PHE A 221 -22.37 -5.96 9.05
N GLU A 222 -23.33 -5.44 9.83
CA GLU A 222 -24.51 -4.80 9.28
C GLU A 222 -24.14 -3.47 8.64
N ARG A 223 -24.60 -3.25 7.41
CA ARG A 223 -24.30 -2.02 6.67
C ARG A 223 -25.07 -0.86 7.30
N PRO A 224 -24.41 0.24 7.70
CA PRO A 224 -25.09 1.39 8.26
C PRO A 224 -26.06 2.04 7.25
N PRO A 225 -27.04 2.83 7.72
CA PRO A 225 -27.95 3.57 6.84
C PRO A 225 -27.19 4.45 5.84
N GLY A 226 -27.69 4.52 4.60
CA GLY A 226 -27.03 5.29 3.53
C GLY A 226 -25.77 4.62 2.96
N TRP A 227 -25.58 3.31 3.21
CA TRP A 227 -24.39 2.61 2.72
C TRP A 227 -24.22 2.64 1.21
N SER A 228 -23.02 3.03 0.76
CA SER A 228 -22.59 3.02 -0.64
C SER A 228 -21.37 2.12 -0.78
N ARG A 229 -21.42 1.08 -1.62
CA ARG A 229 -20.24 0.23 -1.88
C ARG A 229 -19.08 1.02 -2.49
N ARG A 230 -19.38 2.12 -3.20
CA ARG A 230 -18.40 3.00 -3.82
C ARG A 230 -17.67 3.87 -2.81
N ASP A 231 -18.39 4.36 -1.80
CA ASP A 231 -17.86 5.38 -0.89
C ASP A 231 -17.40 4.75 0.45
N HIS A 232 -18.07 3.70 0.92
CA HIS A 232 -17.75 2.96 2.15
C HIS A 232 -16.88 1.73 1.86
N VAL A 233 -15.67 2.01 1.39
CA VAL A 233 -14.68 1.01 0.98
C VAL A 233 -13.74 0.64 2.12
N LEU A 234 -13.07 -0.51 1.97
CA LEU A 234 -11.92 -0.89 2.81
C LEU A 234 -10.88 0.23 2.76
N ASN A 235 -10.46 0.73 3.93
CA ASN A 235 -9.41 1.74 4.08
C ASN A 235 -9.02 1.92 5.55
N GLY A 236 -7.73 1.94 5.84
CA GLY A 236 -7.19 2.05 7.21
C GLY A 236 -6.54 0.75 7.65
N ILE A 237 -5.24 0.80 7.88
CA ILE A 237 -4.39 -0.33 8.27
C ILE A 237 -3.52 0.14 9.43
N ALA A 238 -3.53 -0.59 10.54
CA ALA A 238 -2.63 -0.30 11.65
C ALA A 238 -1.97 -1.57 12.18
N TRP A 239 -0.71 -1.47 12.59
CA TRP A 239 0.04 -2.62 13.05
C TRP A 239 0.25 -2.65 14.57
N ARG A 240 -0.26 -3.71 15.21
CA ARG A 240 -0.04 -4.00 16.63
C ARG A 240 1.14 -4.94 16.79
N ALA A 241 2.35 -4.39 16.91
CA ALA A 241 3.56 -5.18 17.05
C ALA A 241 3.59 -6.07 18.30
N ASP A 242 2.92 -5.64 19.39
CA ASP A 242 2.81 -6.38 20.66
C ASP A 242 2.03 -7.68 20.52
N THR A 243 0.96 -7.69 19.72
CA THR A 243 0.11 -8.87 19.50
C THR A 243 0.26 -9.49 18.12
N ARG A 244 1.10 -8.93 17.25
CA ARG A 244 1.24 -9.33 15.84
C ARG A 244 -0.09 -9.28 15.06
N HIS A 245 -0.97 -8.35 15.41
CA HIS A 245 -2.26 -8.20 14.73
C HIS A 245 -2.24 -7.05 13.73
N LEU A 246 -2.74 -7.33 12.53
CA LEU A 246 -3.08 -6.30 11.56
C LEU A 246 -4.48 -5.81 11.86
N LEU A 247 -4.62 -4.54 12.22
CA LEU A 247 -5.91 -3.90 12.36
C LEU A 247 -6.34 -3.36 11.00
N VAL A 248 -7.57 -3.67 10.59
CA VAL A 248 -8.15 -3.16 9.35
C VAL A 248 -9.60 -2.70 9.55
N THR A 249 -9.98 -1.64 8.86
CA THR A 249 -11.37 -1.15 8.84
C THR A 249 -11.69 -0.55 7.47
N GLY A 250 -12.73 0.29 7.40
CA GLY A 250 -13.05 1.03 6.20
C GLY A 250 -13.81 2.30 6.48
N LYS A 251 -14.01 3.07 5.40
CA LYS A 251 -14.69 4.36 5.46
C LYS A 251 -16.13 4.13 5.91
N SER A 252 -16.50 4.65 7.07
CA SER A 252 -17.82 4.49 7.69
C SER A 252 -18.19 3.03 7.99
N TRP A 253 -17.21 2.15 8.20
CA TRP A 253 -17.47 0.80 8.69
C TRP A 253 -17.82 0.86 10.18
N PRO A 254 -18.79 0.07 10.67
CA PRO A 254 -19.11 0.00 12.10
C PRO A 254 -18.16 -0.92 12.88
N THR A 255 -17.26 -1.60 12.19
CA THR A 255 -16.37 -2.62 12.75
C THR A 255 -14.93 -2.40 12.29
N LEU A 256 -14.00 -2.60 13.22
CA LEU A 256 -12.57 -2.75 12.99
C LEU A 256 -12.19 -4.20 13.30
N PHE A 257 -11.45 -4.84 12.41
CA PHE A 257 -11.03 -6.23 12.54
C PHE A 257 -9.55 -6.28 12.95
N ALA A 258 -9.22 -7.14 13.90
CA ALA A 258 -7.84 -7.59 14.11
C ALA A 258 -7.63 -8.91 13.38
N LEU A 259 -6.61 -8.97 12.53
CA LEU A 259 -6.27 -10.13 11.74
C LEU A 259 -4.92 -10.71 12.18
N THR A 260 -4.87 -12.02 12.34
CA THR A 260 -3.61 -12.77 12.41
C THR A 260 -3.19 -13.12 11.00
N LEU A 261 -1.98 -12.69 10.59
CA LEU A 261 -1.45 -12.98 9.26
C LEU A 261 -0.62 -14.26 9.27
N HIS A 262 -0.87 -15.13 8.30
CA HIS A 262 -0.03 -16.29 8.01
C HIS A 262 0.97 -15.90 6.94
N TRP A 263 2.14 -15.42 7.38
CA TRP A 263 3.22 -15.01 6.49
C TRP A 263 3.71 -16.23 5.69
N PRO A 264 3.74 -16.19 4.35
CA PRO A 264 4.41 -17.25 3.62
C PRO A 264 5.89 -17.24 4.00
N PRO A 265 6.54 -18.41 4.13
CA PRO A 265 7.97 -18.44 4.36
C PRO A 265 8.66 -17.63 3.25
N PRO A 266 9.73 -16.87 3.56
CA PRO A 266 10.50 -16.21 2.51
C PRO A 266 10.87 -17.25 1.45
N PRO A 267 10.82 -16.89 0.15
CA PRO A 267 11.17 -17.83 -0.90
C PRO A 267 12.53 -18.41 -0.57
N ALA A 268 12.63 -19.74 -0.54
CA ALA A 268 13.91 -20.42 -0.29
C ALA A 268 14.91 -19.81 -1.28
N THR A 269 15.89 -19.05 -0.76
CA THR A 269 17.02 -18.60 -1.57
C THR A 269 17.54 -19.84 -2.25
N ALA A 270 17.53 -19.86 -3.58
CA ALA A 270 18.12 -20.92 -4.37
C ALA A 270 19.56 -21.04 -3.90
N THR A 271 19.81 -22.01 -3.01
CA THR A 271 21.14 -22.28 -2.49
C THR A 271 21.95 -22.64 -3.71
N ALA A 272 22.84 -21.75 -4.13
CA ALA A 272 23.80 -22.04 -5.18
C ALA A 272 24.45 -23.37 -4.77
N ALA A 273 24.21 -24.41 -5.57
CA ALA A 273 24.79 -25.71 -5.36
C ALA A 273 26.31 -25.53 -5.36
N ALA A 274 26.91 -25.54 -4.17
CA ALA A 274 28.35 -25.56 -4.02
C ALA A 274 28.83 -26.85 -4.67
N THR A 275 29.37 -26.71 -5.88
CA THR A 275 30.06 -27.79 -6.57
C THR A 275 31.33 -28.05 -5.78
N ALA A 276 31.36 -29.15 -5.03
CA ALA A 276 32.56 -29.59 -4.35
C ALA A 276 33.65 -29.89 -5.41
N PRO A 277 34.89 -29.41 -5.25
CA PRO A 277 35.97 -29.79 -6.14
C PRO A 277 36.29 -31.27 -5.91
N GLN A 278 36.30 -32.04 -7.00
CA GLN A 278 36.90 -33.36 -7.02
C GLN A 278 38.40 -33.18 -6.72
N GLN A 279 38.88 -33.84 -5.66
CA GLN A 279 40.30 -33.96 -5.38
C GLN A 279 40.87 -35.11 -6.21
N GLU A 280 41.96 -34.81 -6.91
CA GLU A 280 42.91 -35.79 -7.49
C GLU A 280 43.73 -36.48 -6.40
#